data_AF-A0A803N3Q4-F1
#
_entry.id   AF-A0A803N3Q4-F1
#
_cell.length_a   1.000
_cell.length_b   1.000
_cell.length_c   1.000
_cell.angle_alpha   90.00
_cell.angle_beta   90.00
_cell.angle_gamma   90.00
#
_symmetry.space_group_name_H-M   'P 1'
#
loop_
_entity.id
_entity.type
_entity.pdbx_description
1 polymer ?
#
loop_
_entity_poly.entity_id
_entity_poly.type
_entity_poly.pdbx_seq_one_letter_code
_entity_poly.pdbx_strand_id
1 'polypeptide(L)'
;MAAAVRNKQDLYSLLGVDYIIAPLKVLGSLKESITSPDEKYAFMRRLSPQSAATYEFSKEELVKWDQRSLASAMGPAAVELLTAGIDGYSNQANRVEELFGKIWPPPNV
;
A
#
# COMPACT_ATOMS: atom_id res chain seq x y z
N MET A 1 7.12 4.64 -0.71
CA MET A 1 5.97 4.76 0.22
C MET A 1 5.24 3.44 0.26
N ALA A 2 5.19 2.77 1.42
CA ALA A 2 4.41 1.53 1.59
C ALA A 2 2.98 1.86 2.01
N ALA A 3 2.00 1.11 1.51
CA ALA A 3 0.57 1.35 1.78
C ALA A 3 -0.18 0.01 1.88
N ALA A 4 -1.49 0.08 2.13
CA ALA A 4 -2.39 -1.09 2.23
C ALA A 4 -1.97 -2.12 3.31
N VAL A 5 -1.40 -1.63 4.41
CA VAL A 5 -1.01 -2.43 5.58
C VAL A 5 -2.24 -2.96 6.30
N ARG A 6 -2.27 -4.25 6.62
CA ARG A 6 -3.45 -4.92 7.22
C ARG A 6 -3.36 -5.04 8.73
N ASN A 7 -2.14 -5.19 9.26
CA ASN A 7 -1.92 -5.49 10.68
C ASN A 7 -0.58 -4.93 11.19
N LYS A 8 -0.29 -5.12 12.49
CA LYS A 8 0.95 -4.64 13.13
C LYS A 8 2.21 -5.36 12.62
N GLN A 9 2.10 -6.64 12.29
CA GLN A 9 3.21 -7.45 11.81
C GLN A 9 3.72 -6.99 10.44
N ASP A 10 2.81 -6.58 9.56
CA ASP A 10 3.14 -5.97 8.27
C ASP A 10 3.98 -4.69 8.50
N LEU A 11 3.61 -3.85 9.49
CA LEU A 11 4.39 -2.65 9.84
C LEU A 11 5.75 -2.99 10.39
N TYR A 12 5.84 -3.95 11.30
CA TYR A 12 7.12 -4.38 11.87
C TYR A 12 8.08 -4.92 10.80
N SER A 13 7.55 -5.54 9.75
CA SER A 13 8.34 -6.04 8.63
C SER A 13 8.84 -4.92 7.70
N LEU A 14 8.15 -3.78 7.67
CA LEU A 14 8.44 -2.62 6.81
C LEU A 14 9.20 -1.49 7.54
N LEU A 15 9.59 -1.68 8.81
CA LEU A 15 10.29 -0.66 9.58
C LEU A 15 11.60 -0.26 8.91
N GLY A 16 11.72 1.02 8.57
CA GLY A 16 12.88 1.60 7.92
C GLY A 16 12.68 2.05 6.47
N VAL A 17 11.48 1.83 5.90
CA VAL A 17 11.01 2.53 4.68
C VAL A 17 10.77 4.01 4.98
N ASP A 18 10.98 4.88 3.99
CA ASP A 18 10.87 6.35 4.14
C ASP A 18 9.49 6.80 4.65
N TYR A 19 8.42 6.23 4.11
CA TYR A 19 7.04 6.60 4.44
C TYR A 19 6.12 5.38 4.39
N ILE A 20 5.22 5.29 5.38
CA ILE A 20 4.18 4.26 5.47
C ILE A 20 2.82 4.92 5.67
N ILE A 21 1.84 4.54 4.86
CA ILE A 21 0.43 4.87 5.06
C ILE A 21 -0.26 3.67 5.68
N ALA A 22 -0.81 3.86 6.89
CA ALA A 22 -1.50 2.83 7.64
C ALA A 22 -2.92 3.26 8.05
N PRO A 23 -3.88 2.33 8.13
CA PRO A 23 -5.22 2.64 8.62
C PRO A 23 -5.21 3.11 10.08
N LEU A 24 -6.13 4.01 10.44
CA LEU A 24 -6.26 4.54 11.80
C LEU A 24 -6.37 3.43 12.86
N LYS A 25 -7.08 2.34 12.54
CA LYS A 25 -7.21 1.18 13.43
C LYS A 25 -5.86 0.55 13.78
N VAL A 26 -4.95 0.44 12.81
CA VAL A 26 -3.61 -0.12 13.02
C VAL A 26 -2.76 0.86 13.82
N LEU A 27 -2.84 2.16 13.52
CA LEU A 27 -2.15 3.21 14.28
C LEU A 27 -2.60 3.26 15.76
N GLY A 28 -3.91 3.12 16.01
CA GLY A 28 -4.45 3.01 17.37
C GLY A 28 -3.89 1.80 18.11
N SER A 29 -3.87 0.64 17.45
CA SER A 29 -3.30 -0.59 18.03
C SER A 29 -1.79 -0.50 18.32
N LEU A 30 -1.05 0.32 17.56
CA LEU A 30 0.36 0.61 17.81
C LEU A 30 0.57 1.58 18.98
N LYS A 31 -0.31 2.57 19.12
CA LYS A 31 -0.26 3.51 20.25
C LYS A 31 -0.44 2.79 21.58
N GLU A 32 -1.28 1.76 21.61
CA GLU A 32 -1.58 0.96 22.80
C GLU A 32 -0.54 -0.13 23.08
N SER A 33 0.32 -0.48 22.10
CA SER A 33 1.35 -1.50 22.30
C SER A 33 2.56 -0.91 23.01
N ILE A 34 2.81 -1.38 24.24
CA ILE A 34 4.08 -1.19 24.94
C ILE A 34 5.06 -2.20 24.36
N THR A 35 6.00 -1.75 23.53
CA THR A 35 7.13 -2.58 23.11
C THR A 35 8.37 -2.05 23.81
N SER A 36 8.79 -2.77 24.85
CA SER A 36 10.08 -2.55 25.47
C SER A 36 11.21 -2.93 24.49
N PRO A 37 12.36 -2.24 24.47
CA PRO A 37 13.46 -2.53 23.54
C PRO A 37 14.01 -3.97 23.64
N ASP A 38 13.78 -4.64 24.78
CA ASP A 38 14.28 -5.98 25.09
C ASP A 38 13.32 -7.12 24.69
N GLU A 39 12.13 -6.82 24.15
CA GLU A 39 11.19 -7.83 23.69
C GLU A 39 11.52 -8.34 22.27
N LYS A 40 11.27 -9.62 22.03
CA LYS A 40 11.43 -10.31 20.72
C LYS A 40 10.66 -9.63 19.56
N TYR A 41 9.71 -8.76 19.88
CA TYR A 41 8.89 -7.96 18.95
C TYR A 41 9.12 -6.44 19.09
N ALA A 42 10.28 -6.03 19.61
CA ALA A 42 10.69 -4.63 19.63
C ALA A 42 10.78 -4.06 18.20
N PHE A 43 10.69 -2.73 18.10
CA PHE A 43 10.81 -1.96 16.84
C PHE A 43 12.23 -2.05 16.26
N MET A 44 12.62 -3.23 15.77
CA MET A 44 13.88 -3.40 15.04
C MET A 44 13.71 -2.92 13.61
N ARG A 45 14.56 -1.98 13.22
CA ARG A 45 14.67 -1.53 11.84
C ARG A 45 15.06 -2.71 10.94
N ARG A 46 14.20 -3.04 9.96
CA ARG A 46 14.44 -4.13 8.99
C ARG A 46 15.08 -3.64 7.72
N LEU A 47 14.76 -2.42 7.31
CA LEU A 47 15.19 -1.84 6.05
C LEU A 47 16.09 -0.63 6.32
N SER A 48 17.24 -0.56 5.67
CA SER A 48 18.14 0.58 5.74
C SER A 48 18.80 0.84 4.38
N PRO A 49 19.22 2.08 4.10
CA PRO A 49 19.97 2.37 2.89
C PRO A 49 21.25 1.53 2.77
N GLN A 50 21.91 1.25 3.90
CA GLN A 50 23.14 0.45 3.92
C GLN A 50 22.90 -0.99 3.51
N SER A 51 21.81 -1.62 3.97
CA SER A 51 21.47 -3.00 3.58
C SER A 51 20.89 -3.07 2.17
N ALA A 52 20.21 -2.02 1.69
CA ALA A 52 19.73 -1.96 0.31
C ALA A 52 20.88 -1.76 -0.69
N ALA A 53 21.92 -1.02 -0.31
CA ALA A 53 23.07 -0.74 -1.18
C ALA A 53 23.92 -1.99 -1.50
N THR A 54 23.80 -3.06 -0.70
CA THR A 54 24.49 -4.34 -0.96
C THR A 54 23.73 -5.23 -1.95
N TYR A 55 22.51 -4.86 -2.36
CA TYR A 55 21.75 -5.63 -3.34
C TYR A 55 22.26 -5.36 -4.75
N GLU A 56 22.73 -6.39 -5.44
CA GLU A 56 23.14 -6.32 -6.84
C GLU A 56 21.99 -6.80 -7.74
N PHE A 57 21.45 -5.88 -8.54
CA PHE A 57 20.43 -6.22 -9.53
C PHE A 57 21.03 -7.01 -10.69
N SER A 58 20.33 -8.06 -11.09
CA SER A 58 20.65 -8.82 -12.30
C SER A 58 20.35 -8.02 -13.58
N LYS A 59 20.96 -8.41 -14.70
CA LYS A 59 20.69 -7.80 -16.01
C LYS A 59 19.23 -7.96 -16.45
N GLU A 60 18.57 -9.02 -15.98
CA GLU A 60 17.17 -9.32 -16.25
C GLU A 60 16.22 -8.39 -15.47
N GLU A 61 16.63 -7.91 -14.29
CA GLU A 61 15.88 -6.93 -13.50
C GLU A 61 16.09 -5.49 -13.98
N LEU A 62 17.27 -5.18 -14.56
CA LEU A 62 17.63 -3.85 -15.06
C LEU A 62 17.12 -3.56 -16.49
N VAL A 63 15.98 -4.15 -16.86
CA VAL A 63 15.39 -3.94 -18.19
C VAL A 63 14.61 -2.62 -18.22
N LYS A 64 14.75 -1.88 -19.33
CA LYS A 64 13.89 -0.73 -19.60
C LYS A 64 12.52 -1.22 -20.06
N TRP A 65 11.49 -0.79 -19.36
CA TRP A 65 10.11 -1.15 -19.65
C TRP A 65 9.51 -0.22 -20.71
N ASP A 66 8.98 -0.83 -21.77
CA ASP A 66 8.02 -0.20 -22.67
C ASP A 66 6.59 -0.72 -22.35
N GLN A 67 5.57 -0.16 -23.01
CA GLN A 67 4.18 -0.54 -22.76
C GLN A 67 3.93 -2.05 -22.92
N ARG A 68 4.53 -2.67 -23.95
CA ARG A 68 4.24 -4.06 -24.31
C ARG A 68 4.97 -5.03 -23.39
N SER A 69 6.25 -4.78 -23.12
CA SER A 69 7.08 -5.56 -22.20
C SER A 69 6.52 -5.52 -20.78
N LEU A 70 6.10 -4.35 -20.30
CA LEU A 70 5.45 -4.22 -18.99
C LEU A 70 4.17 -5.04 -18.92
N ALA A 71 3.25 -4.87 -19.88
CA ALA A 71 2.00 -5.60 -19.91
C ALA A 71 2.20 -7.12 -19.96
N SER A 72 3.23 -7.59 -20.68
CA SER A 72 3.56 -9.02 -20.74
C SER A 72 4.25 -9.55 -19.48
N ALA A 73 4.94 -8.71 -18.72
CA ALA A 73 5.66 -9.10 -17.50
C ALA A 73 4.79 -9.03 -16.24
N MET A 74 3.62 -8.39 -16.29
CA MET A 74 2.71 -8.36 -15.15
C MET A 74 2.23 -9.77 -14.81
N GLY A 75 2.56 -10.23 -13.60
CA GLY A 75 2.11 -11.52 -13.09
C GLY A 75 0.58 -11.57 -12.88
N PRO A 76 -0.02 -12.77 -12.85
CA PRO A 76 -1.48 -12.95 -12.77
C PRO A 76 -2.09 -12.26 -11.54
N ALA A 77 -1.45 -12.35 -10.38
CA ALA A 77 -1.90 -11.69 -9.16
C ALA A 77 -1.85 -10.16 -9.26
N ALA A 78 -0.84 -9.60 -9.95
CA ALA A 78 -0.72 -8.15 -10.13
C ALA A 78 -1.84 -7.62 -11.04
N VAL A 79 -2.15 -8.35 -12.11
CA VAL A 79 -3.27 -8.00 -13.01
C VAL A 79 -4.60 -8.08 -12.28
N GLU A 80 -4.87 -9.18 -11.57
CA GLU A 80 -6.12 -9.37 -10.84
C GLU A 80 -6.35 -8.29 -9.78
N LEU A 81 -5.33 -8.02 -8.94
CA LEU A 81 -5.43 -7.00 -7.90
C LEU A 81 -5.57 -5.59 -8.46
N LEU A 82 -4.89 -5.29 -9.58
CA LEU A 82 -5.02 -3.99 -10.24
C LEU A 82 -6.42 -3.79 -10.82
N THR A 83 -6.93 -4.78 -11.56
CA THR A 83 -8.28 -4.74 -12.12
C THR A 83 -9.33 -4.59 -11.02
N ALA A 84 -9.28 -5.44 -9.99
CA ALA A 84 -10.21 -5.37 -8.87
C ALA A 84 -10.12 -4.03 -8.12
N GLY A 85 -8.92 -3.45 -8.01
CA GLY A 85 -8.71 -2.13 -7.43
C GLY A 85 -9.36 -1.01 -8.25
N ILE A 86 -9.14 -0.99 -9.56
CA ILE A 86 -9.73 -0.01 -10.48
C ILE A 86 -11.26 -0.08 -10.45
N ASP A 87 -11.81 -1.29 -10.60
CA ASP A 87 -13.26 -1.51 -10.58
C ASP A 87 -13.85 -1.10 -9.23
N GLY A 88 -13.16 -1.44 -8.13
CA GLY A 88 -13.55 -1.05 -6.78
C GLY A 88 -13.62 0.47 -6.60
N TYR A 89 -12.61 1.22 -7.08
CA TYR A 89 -12.61 2.68 -7.00
C TYR A 89 -13.64 3.33 -7.92
N SER A 90 -13.83 2.81 -9.15
CA SER A 90 -14.86 3.29 -10.06
C SER A 90 -16.26 3.12 -9.47
N ASN A 91 -16.55 1.96 -8.89
CA ASN A 91 -17.82 1.71 -8.21
C ASN A 91 -18.04 2.64 -7.00
N GLN A 92 -16.99 2.94 -6.24
CA GLN A 92 -17.07 3.90 -5.14
C GLN A 92 -17.35 5.32 -5.63
N ALA A 93 -16.71 5.75 -6.72
CA ALA A 93 -16.96 7.05 -7.33
C ALA A 93 -18.42 7.17 -7.81
N ASN A 94 -18.92 6.19 -8.56
CA ASN A 94 -20.31 6.16 -9.03
C ASN A 94 -21.31 6.24 -7.86
N ARG A 95 -21.04 5.52 -6.76
CA ARG A 95 -21.90 5.57 -5.58
C ARG A 95 -21.92 6.95 -4.93
N VAL A 96 -20.80 7.65 -4.91
CA VAL A 96 -20.73 9.03 -4.40
C VAL A 96 -21.49 9.98 -5.32
N GLU A 97 -21.38 9.82 -6.63
CA GLU A 97 -22.14 10.61 -7.61
C GLU A 97 -23.66 10.40 -7.46
N GLU A 98 -24.12 9.16 -7.29
CA GLU A 98 -25.53 8.86 -7.02
C GLU A 98 -26.03 9.52 -5.73
N LEU A 99 -25.21 9.54 -4.67
CA LEU A 99 -25.56 10.21 -3.43
C LEU A 99 -25.67 11.72 -3.64
N PHE A 100 -24.76 12.33 -4.40
CA PHE A 100 -24.85 13.74 -4.75
C PHE A 100 -26.07 14.05 -5.60
N GLY A 101 -26.43 13.20 -6.56
CA GLY A 101 -27.64 13.38 -7.38
C GLY A 101 -28.95 13.32 -6.58
N LYS A 102 -28.96 12.67 -5.40
CA LYS A 102 -30.11 12.69 -4.48
C LYS A 102 -30.18 13.97 -3.65
N ILE A 103 -29.05 14.64 -3.43
CA ILE A 103 -28.94 15.86 -2.62
C ILE A 103 -29.07 17.11 -3.50
N TRP A 104 -28.67 17.01 -4.77
CA TRP A 104 -28.49 18.13 -5.68
C TRP A 104 -29.06 17.84 -7.09
N PRO A 105 -29.79 18.77 -7.72
CA PRO A 105 -30.17 20.09 -7.19
C PRO A 105 -31.29 19.99 -6.15
N PRO A 106 -31.29 20.85 -5.12
CA PRO A 106 -32.32 20.85 -4.10
C PRO A 106 -33.69 21.14 -4.74
N PRO A 107 -34.80 20.61 -4.17
CA PRO A 107 -36.13 20.59 -4.80
C PRO A 107 -36.76 21.97 -5.10
N ASN A 108 -36.10 23.07 -4.74
CA ASN A 108 -36.60 24.43 -4.92
C ASN A 108 -35.70 25.28 -5.86
N VAL A 109 -34.93 24.64 -6.75
CA VAL A 109 -34.23 25.30 -7.87
C VAL A 109 -34.97 25.02 -9.17
#